data_AF-A0A357NAH5-F1
#
_entry.id   AF-A0A357NAH5-F1
#
_cell.length_a   1.000
_cell.length_b   1.000
_cell.length_c   1.000
_cell.angle_alpha   90.00
_cell.angle_beta   90.00
_cell.angle_gamma   90.00
#
_symmetry.space_group_name_H-M   'P 1'
#
loop_
_entity.id
_entity.type
_entity.pdbx_description
1 polymer ?
#
loop_
_entity_poly.entity_id
_entity_poly.type
_entity_poly.pdbx_seq_one_letter_code
_entity_poly.pdbx_strand_id
1 'polypeptide(L)' 'VKFIRPYGEKKRGDITYTVTIVPESWHERLRWNMTAQIAITPVE' A
#
# COMPACT_ATOMS: atom_id res chain seq x y z
N VAL A 1 -6.78 3.11 3.66
CA VAL A 1 -5.63 2.27 4.11
C VAL A 1 -6.10 1.36 5.21
N LYS A 2 -5.81 0.06 5.17
CA LYS A 2 -6.26 -0.87 6.22
C LYS A 2 -5.25 -1.00 7.36
N PHE A 3 -3.96 -1.05 7.02
CA PHE A 3 -2.90 -1.21 8.00
C PHE A 3 -1.57 -0.69 7.46
N ILE A 4 -0.78 -0.06 8.33
CA ILE A 4 0.61 0.30 8.06
C ILE A 4 1.45 -0.49 9.05
N ARG A 5 2.46 -1.22 8.58
CA ARG A 5 3.37 -1.94 9.48
C ARG A 5 4.14 -0.93 10.34
N PRO A 6 4.10 -1.05 11.68
CA PRO A 6 4.69 -0.06 12.59
C PRO A 6 6.22 -0.05 12.56
N TYR A 7 6.85 -1.17 12.19
CA TYR A 7 8.30 -1.23 11.99
C TYR A 7 8.61 -1.18 10.49
N GLY A 8 9.17 -0.05 10.05
CA GLY A 8 9.70 0.06 8.70
C GLY A 8 11.02 -0.71 8.58
N GLU A 9 11.22 -1.42 7.47
CA GLU A 9 12.53 -2.04 7.21
C GLU A 9 13.55 -0.94 6.92
N LYS A 10 14.63 -0.91 7.71
CA LYS A 10 15.76 0.00 7.49
C LYS A 10 16.62 -0.57 6.36
N LYS A 11 16.51 -0.01 5.15
CA LYS A 11 17.33 -0.40 4.00
C LYS A 11 18.28 0.76 3.66
N ARG A 12 19.59 0.54 3.90
CA ARG A 12 20.70 1.40 3.43
C ARG A 12 20.43 2.93 3.49
N GLY A 13 19.91 3.43 4.61
CA GLY A 13 19.70 4.86 4.84
C GLY A 13 18.24 5.31 4.82
N ASP A 14 17.34 4.51 4.24
CA ASP A 14 15.91 4.82 4.13
C ASP A 14 15.04 3.88 4.99
N ILE A 15 13.88 4.38 5.43
CA ILE A 15 12.87 3.62 6.16
C ILE A 15 11.75 3.27 5.18
N THR A 16 11.56 1.98 4.91
CA THR A 16 10.47 1.50 4.05
C THR A 16 9.27 1.07 4.90
N TYR A 17 8.12 1.72 4.71
CA TYR A 17 6.86 1.30 5.32
C TYR A 17 6.07 0.40 4.37
N THR A 18 5.52 -0.69 4.89
CA THR A 18 4.59 -1.53 4.13
C THR A 18 3.16 -1.13 4.49
N VAL A 19 2.38 -0.75 3.47
CA VAL A 19 0.96 -0.40 3.61
C VAL A 19 0.11 -1.48 2.96
N THR A 20 -0.85 -2.01 3.71
CA THR A 20 -1.87 -2.92 3.17
C THR A 20 -3.12 -2.13 2.82
N ILE A 21 -3.49 -2.15 1.54
CA ILE A 21 -4.69 -1.51 1.00
C ILE A 21 -5.70 -2.61 0.68
N VAL A 22 -6.91 -2.46 1.20
CA VAL A 22 -8.05 -3.30 0.82
C VAL A 22 -9.02 -2.40 0.08
N PRO A 23 -9.35 -2.69 -1.19
CA PRO A 23 -10.34 -1.92 -1.92
C PRO A 23 -11.73 -2.11 -1.28
N GLU A 24 -12.54 -1.05 -1.29
CA GLU A 24 -13.89 -1.06 -0.70
C GLU A 24 -14.85 -1.98 -1.46
N SER A 25 -14.67 -2.09 -2.78
CA SER A 25 -15.46 -2.95 -3.65
C SER A 25 -14.58 -3.87 -4.48
N TRP A 26 -14.97 -5.14 -4.57
CA TRP A 26 -14.37 -6.08 -5.51
C TRP A 26 -14.94 -5.82 -6.91
N HIS A 27 -14.10 -5.42 -7.85
CA HIS A 27 -14.47 -5.31 -9.25
C HIS A 27 -14.21 -6.63 -9.97
N GLU A 28 -15.18 -7.12 -10.76
CA GLU A 28 -15.09 -8.40 -11.48
C GLU A 28 -13.91 -8.52 -12.46
N ARG A 29 -13.21 -7.40 -12.75
CA ARG A 29 -12.04 -7.35 -13.63
C ARG A 29 -10.71 -7.45 -12.89
N LEU A 30 -10.72 -7.35 -11.56
CA LEU A 30 -9.53 -7.56 -10.75
C LEU A 30 -9.09 -9.02 -10.88
N ARG A 31 -7.81 -9.22 -11.13
CA ARG A 31 -7.16 -10.52 -11.22
C ARG A 31 -5.96 -10.51 -10.29
N TRP A 32 -5.59 -11.68 -9.80
CA TRP A 32 -4.34 -11.86 -9.07
C TRP A 32 -3.14 -11.49 -9.96
N ASN A 33 -2.07 -10.98 -9.36
CA ASN A 33 -0.86 -10.50 -10.06
C ASN A 33 -1.06 -9.32 -11.01
N MET A 34 -2.16 -8.57 -10.87
CA MET A 34 -2.38 -7.34 -11.62
C MET A 34 -1.56 -6.18 -11.04
N THR A 35 -0.89 -5.41 -11.91
CA THR A 35 -0.22 -4.16 -11.51
C THR A 35 -1.26 -3.11 -11.14
N ALA A 36 -1.09 -2.50 -9.97
CA ALA A 36 -1.92 -1.40 -9.49
C ALA A 36 -1.08 -0.11 -9.38
N GLN A 37 -1.69 1.03 -9.64
CA GLN A 37 -1.10 2.35 -9.40
C GLN A 37 -1.83 3.01 -8.22
N ILE A 38 -1.06 3.58 -7.31
CA ILE A 38 -1.57 4.21 -6.09
C ILE A 38 -0.99 5.62 -6.01
N ALA A 39 -1.85 6.59 -5.69
CA ALA A 39 -1.45 7.95 -5.31
C ALA A 39 -1.73 8.13 -3.81
N ILE A 40 -0.73 8.63 -3.07
CA ILE A 40 -0.85 8.91 -1.63
C ILE A 40 -0.72 10.42 -1.47
N THR A 41 -1.74 11.07 -0.93
CA THR A 41 -1.73 12.49 -0.57
C THR A 41 -1.57 12.64 0.93
N PRO A 42 -0.65 13.51 1.41
CA PRO A 42 -0.56 13.84 2.83
C PRO A 42 -1.82 14.58 3.29
N VAL A 43 -2.21 14.37 4.54
CA VAL A 43 -3.24 15.18 5.20
C VAL A 43 -2.50 16.32 5.90
N GLU A 44 -2.89 17.55 5.63
CA GLU A 44 -2.39 18.77 6.30
C GLU A 44 -2.80 18.81 7.78
#